data_AF-A0A9N9J9D0-F1
#
_entry.id   AF-A0A9N9J9D0-F1
#
_cell.length_a   1.000
_cell.length_b   1.000
_cell.length_c   1.000
_cell.angle_alpha   90.00
_cell.angle_beta   90.00
_cell.angle_gamma   90.00
#
_symmetry.space_group_name_H-M   'P 1'
#
loop_
_entity.id
_entity.type
_entity.pdbx_description
1 polymer ?
#
loop_
_entity_poly.entity_id
_entity_poly.type
_entity_poly.pdbx_seq_one_letter_code
_entity_poly.pdbx_strand_id
1 'polypeptide(L)'
;ACKRDVKLMKELGFNVIRVYEYPNTLGFFAGNEVTNNKSNTEASSFVKAAIRDIKEYIRVNAKKNNGRIIPVGYSSNDDQDVRIPLKEYFNCGNKSEQADFYGVNLYEWCGDSTFETSGYADRTGEFVNYNIPVILSEYGCNIVIPRQFTEVSTIYGSQMTSVWSGGIVYEWSQESNSYGLVEIDKDGNAKKLQDFKNLQQQFSKIKIPSSGTLLMDSYTQKNNESSKCPPQSENWKATMNLPPTPMKNVCECMVSSLSCVASSKVMNDQRLIDENFRLICGMVKCDDINVDVSSGKYGAAIIVKNEKNKGNCGENKTSNDNPNVPSDNTVNSGDDKKKSDATALKNFGNFMGKPFTP
;
A
#
# COMPACT_ATOMS: atom_id res chain seq x y z
N ALA A 1 4.07 6.29 -31.19
CA ALA A 1 3.01 7.00 -30.43
C ALA A 1 2.58 6.13 -29.24
N CYS A 2 3.05 6.45 -28.02
CA CYS A 2 2.78 5.65 -26.83
C CYS A 2 1.34 5.87 -26.35
N LYS A 3 0.47 4.88 -26.54
CA LYS A 3 -0.89 4.89 -25.97
C LYS A 3 -0.83 4.50 -24.49
N ARG A 4 -1.42 5.35 -23.66
CA ARG A 4 -1.78 5.12 -22.24
C ARG A 4 -2.36 3.71 -22.05
N ASP A 5 -1.76 2.87 -21.20
CA ASP A 5 -2.48 1.72 -20.63
C ASP A 5 -2.88 1.99 -19.17
N VAL A 6 -3.54 3.13 -18.98
CA VAL A 6 -4.16 3.55 -17.70
C VAL A 6 -5.30 2.62 -17.33
N LYS A 7 -5.87 1.95 -18.33
CA LYS A 7 -7.09 1.17 -18.20
C LYS A 7 -6.81 -0.13 -17.46
N LEU A 8 -5.79 -0.89 -17.87
CA LEU A 8 -5.44 -2.17 -17.25
C LEU A 8 -5.04 -2.03 -15.77
N MET A 9 -4.19 -1.05 -15.41
CA MET A 9 -3.69 -0.94 -14.04
C MET A 9 -4.72 -0.38 -13.06
N LYS A 10 -5.55 0.58 -13.49
CA LYS A 10 -6.71 1.03 -12.68
C LYS A 10 -7.73 -0.10 -12.46
N GLU A 11 -7.92 -0.96 -13.46
CA GLU A 11 -8.79 -2.14 -13.38
C GLU A 11 -8.25 -3.22 -12.40
N LEU A 12 -6.94 -3.22 -12.15
CA LEU A 12 -6.27 -4.10 -11.18
C LEU A 12 -6.14 -3.48 -9.77
N GLY A 13 -6.75 -2.32 -9.50
CA GLY A 13 -6.63 -1.61 -8.22
C GLY A 13 -5.30 -0.86 -8.04
N PHE A 14 -4.41 -0.91 -9.02
CA PHE A 14 -3.18 -0.13 -9.02
C PHE A 14 -3.47 1.27 -9.57
N ASN A 15 -3.50 2.26 -8.68
CA ASN A 15 -3.50 3.66 -9.07
C ASN A 15 -2.21 3.99 -9.82
N VAL A 16 -2.28 3.89 -11.15
CA VAL A 16 -1.31 4.45 -12.11
C VAL A 16 0.11 3.89 -11.98
N ILE A 17 0.32 2.62 -12.35
CA ILE A 17 1.64 2.25 -12.89
C ILE A 17 1.63 2.62 -14.37
N ARG A 18 1.82 3.92 -14.63
CA ARG A 18 2.60 4.31 -15.79
C ARG A 18 4.03 4.33 -15.32
N VAL A 19 4.80 3.34 -15.74
CA VAL A 19 6.26 3.43 -15.69
C VAL A 19 6.64 4.48 -16.74
N TYR A 20 6.39 5.75 -16.44
CA TYR A 20 7.11 6.82 -17.09
C TYR A 20 8.51 6.71 -16.55
N GLU A 21 9.36 6.09 -17.35
CA GLU A 21 10.77 6.05 -17.04
C GLU A 21 11.32 7.46 -17.27
N TYR A 22 11.27 8.27 -16.20
CA TYR A 22 12.17 9.40 -16.11
C TYR A 22 13.49 8.89 -15.50
N PRO A 23 14.64 9.33 -16.03
CA PRO A 23 15.94 8.92 -15.49
C PRO A 23 16.09 9.19 -13.99
N ASN A 24 15.38 10.18 -13.45
CA ASN A 24 15.39 10.56 -12.04
C ASN A 24 14.29 9.90 -11.18
N THR A 25 13.51 8.94 -11.71
CA THR A 25 12.56 8.17 -10.89
C THR A 25 13.33 7.18 -10.02
N LEU A 26 13.43 7.44 -8.72
CA LEU A 26 14.21 6.60 -7.80
C LEU A 26 13.62 5.18 -7.65
N GLY A 27 12.33 5.08 -7.33
CA GLY A 27 11.65 3.83 -7.05
C GLY A 27 10.13 4.02 -6.90
N PHE A 28 9.41 2.92 -6.75
CA PHE A 28 7.96 2.92 -6.46
C PHE A 28 7.68 2.24 -5.13
N PHE A 29 6.77 2.79 -4.33
CA PHE A 29 6.20 2.06 -3.20
C PHE A 29 4.96 1.29 -3.67
N ALA A 30 4.91 -0.02 -3.41
CA ALA A 30 3.73 -0.85 -3.71
C ALA A 30 2.61 -0.69 -2.65
N GLY A 31 2.94 -0.10 -1.51
CA GLY A 31 2.02 0.21 -0.43
C GLY A 31 2.68 1.13 0.59
N ASN A 32 1.86 1.87 1.34
CA ASN A 32 2.26 2.73 2.44
C ASN A 32 1.36 2.43 3.64
N GLU A 33 1.96 1.99 4.75
CA GLU A 33 1.28 1.72 6.04
C GLU A 33 0.00 0.86 5.95
N VAL A 34 -0.07 -0.04 4.96
CA VAL A 34 -1.26 -0.88 4.74
C VAL A 34 -1.55 -1.77 5.96
N THR A 35 -0.54 -2.49 6.43
CA THR A 35 -0.53 -3.01 7.80
C THR A 35 0.07 -1.91 8.66
N ASN A 36 -0.68 -1.47 9.67
CA ASN A 36 -0.27 -0.39 10.57
C ASN A 36 -0.41 -0.75 12.05
N ASN A 37 -0.97 -1.93 12.37
CA ASN A 37 -1.00 -2.48 13.72
C ASN A 37 -1.28 -3.99 13.65
N LYS A 38 -1.29 -4.66 14.81
CA LYS A 38 -1.53 -6.10 14.90
C LYS A 38 -2.87 -6.59 14.34
N SER A 39 -3.90 -5.74 14.25
CA SER A 39 -5.26 -6.14 13.86
C SER A 39 -5.47 -6.31 12.35
N ASN A 40 -4.50 -5.92 11.51
CA ASN A 40 -4.61 -5.98 10.06
C ASN A 40 -3.36 -6.52 9.35
N THR A 41 -2.59 -7.38 10.03
CA THR A 41 -1.34 -7.91 9.48
C THR A 41 -1.54 -8.83 8.28
N GLU A 42 -2.72 -9.43 8.10
CA GLU A 42 -3.06 -10.20 6.89
C GLU A 42 -2.84 -9.39 5.61
N ALA A 43 -3.08 -8.07 5.65
CA ALA A 43 -2.99 -7.19 4.49
C ALA A 43 -1.60 -7.19 3.84
N SER A 44 -0.54 -7.45 4.62
CA SER A 44 0.83 -7.56 4.12
C SER A 44 1.00 -8.65 3.05
N SER A 45 0.20 -9.73 3.08
CA SER A 45 0.23 -10.78 2.05
C SER A 45 -0.17 -10.26 0.68
N PHE A 46 -1.15 -9.36 0.62
CA PHE A 46 -1.56 -8.73 -0.64
C PHE A 46 -0.54 -7.72 -1.13
N VAL A 47 0.05 -6.92 -0.24
CA VAL A 47 1.10 -5.96 -0.63
C VAL A 47 2.32 -6.70 -1.18
N LYS A 48 2.69 -7.83 -0.59
CA LYS A 48 3.79 -8.65 -1.09
C LYS A 48 3.50 -9.25 -2.47
N ALA A 49 2.24 -9.67 -2.73
CA ALA A 49 1.81 -10.05 -4.08
C ALA A 49 1.83 -8.87 -5.06
N ALA A 50 1.45 -7.67 -4.62
CA ALA A 50 1.56 -6.46 -5.41
C ALA A 50 3.02 -6.17 -5.80
N ILE A 51 3.97 -6.26 -4.85
CA ILE A 51 5.40 -6.13 -5.14
C ILE A 51 5.82 -7.11 -6.24
N ARG A 52 5.47 -8.41 -6.10
CA ARG A 52 5.75 -9.44 -7.10
C ARG A 52 5.24 -9.03 -8.49
N ASP A 53 3.96 -8.66 -8.58
CA ASP A 53 3.30 -8.40 -9.86
C ASP A 53 3.77 -7.09 -10.51
N ILE A 54 4.03 -6.05 -9.72
CA ILE A 54 4.57 -4.77 -10.21
C ILE A 54 6.00 -4.97 -10.73
N LYS A 55 6.85 -5.70 -9.99
CA LYS A 55 8.22 -6.01 -10.43
C LYS A 55 8.22 -6.80 -11.73
N GLU A 56 7.36 -7.79 -11.87
CA GLU A 56 7.23 -8.56 -13.10
C GLU A 56 6.77 -7.68 -14.27
N TYR A 57 5.76 -6.84 -14.04
CA TYR A 57 5.30 -5.88 -15.06
C TYR A 57 6.44 -4.94 -15.51
N ILE A 58 7.22 -4.37 -14.57
CA ILE A 58 8.37 -3.52 -14.89
C ILE A 58 9.40 -4.30 -15.71
N ARG A 59 9.75 -5.52 -15.32
CA ARG A 59 10.72 -6.36 -16.05
C ARG A 59 10.28 -6.66 -17.48
N VAL A 60 9.05 -7.10 -17.68
CA VAL A 60 8.51 -7.41 -19.01
C VAL A 60 8.48 -6.17 -19.90
N ASN A 61 8.03 -5.02 -19.37
CA ASN A 61 7.98 -3.78 -20.14
C ASN A 61 9.36 -3.21 -20.45
N ALA A 62 10.30 -3.27 -19.50
CA ALA A 62 11.68 -2.87 -19.70
C ALA A 62 12.34 -3.73 -20.80
N LYS A 63 12.16 -5.06 -20.77
CA LYS A 63 12.66 -5.95 -21.82
C LYS A 63 12.07 -5.63 -23.20
N LYS A 64 10.77 -5.32 -23.27
CA LYS A 64 10.08 -5.00 -24.53
C LYS A 64 10.49 -3.65 -25.11
N ASN A 65 10.75 -2.65 -24.27
CA ASN A 65 10.99 -1.28 -24.69
C ASN A 65 12.45 -0.81 -24.48
N ASN A 66 13.35 -1.74 -24.11
CA ASN A 66 14.74 -1.45 -23.74
C ASN A 66 14.86 -0.37 -22.65
N GLY A 67 13.98 -0.44 -21.65
CA GLY A 67 13.89 0.50 -20.52
C GLY A 67 14.61 0.02 -19.25
N ARG A 68 14.60 0.85 -18.21
CA ARG A 68 15.19 0.59 -16.89
C ARG A 68 14.28 -0.27 -16.01
N ILE A 69 14.91 -1.14 -15.22
CA ILE A 69 14.28 -1.83 -14.10
C ILE A 69 14.26 -0.88 -12.90
N ILE A 70 13.12 -0.23 -12.67
CA ILE A 70 12.90 0.65 -11.52
C ILE A 70 12.58 -0.22 -10.29
N PRO A 71 13.23 -0.01 -9.13
CA PRO A 71 13.00 -0.82 -7.93
C PRO A 71 11.61 -0.56 -7.33
N VAL A 72 11.06 -1.58 -6.67
CA VAL A 72 9.75 -1.54 -6.00
C VAL A 72 9.92 -1.87 -4.53
N GLY A 73 9.60 -0.93 -3.66
CA GLY A 73 9.70 -1.04 -2.21
C GLY A 73 8.35 -1.04 -1.50
N TYR A 74 8.42 -0.98 -0.17
CA TYR A 74 7.28 -0.80 0.72
C TYR A 74 7.61 0.24 1.79
N SER A 75 6.62 1.05 2.19
CA SER A 75 6.75 2.04 3.26
C SER A 75 5.90 1.62 4.46
N SER A 76 6.51 1.48 5.64
CA SER A 76 5.86 1.05 6.88
C SER A 76 5.73 2.19 7.89
N ASN A 77 4.77 2.08 8.80
CA ASN A 77 4.78 2.85 10.03
C ASN A 77 5.73 2.23 11.07
N ASP A 78 5.81 2.84 12.25
CA ASP A 78 6.66 2.41 13.37
C ASP A 78 5.86 1.85 14.56
N ASP A 79 4.84 1.04 14.29
CA ASP A 79 4.08 0.38 15.35
C ASP A 79 4.93 -0.74 16.02
N GLN A 80 5.09 -0.66 17.33
CA GLN A 80 5.97 -1.55 18.10
C GLN A 80 5.58 -3.03 18.01
N ASP A 81 4.29 -3.35 17.84
CA ASP A 81 3.81 -4.75 17.83
C ASP A 81 4.14 -5.42 16.49
N VAL A 82 4.32 -4.64 15.42
CA VAL A 82 4.43 -5.17 14.05
C VAL A 82 5.68 -4.73 13.26
N ARG A 83 6.45 -3.72 13.69
CA ARG A 83 7.60 -3.21 12.91
C ARG A 83 8.66 -4.27 12.59
N ILE A 84 8.98 -5.15 13.55
CA ILE A 84 9.95 -6.23 13.36
C ILE A 84 9.45 -7.29 12.38
N PRO A 85 8.27 -7.91 12.58
CA PRO A 85 7.78 -8.87 11.60
C PRO A 85 7.49 -8.21 10.23
N LEU A 86 7.11 -6.94 10.16
CA LEU A 86 6.93 -6.23 8.89
C LEU A 86 8.22 -6.15 8.08
N LYS A 87 9.32 -5.63 8.66
CA LYS A 87 10.59 -5.54 7.92
C LYS A 87 11.09 -6.93 7.49
N GLU A 88 10.98 -7.92 8.37
CA GLU A 88 11.42 -9.28 8.05
C GLU A 88 10.58 -9.88 6.93
N TYR A 89 9.26 -9.69 6.99
CA TYR A 89 8.32 -10.23 6.01
C TYR A 89 8.55 -9.67 4.61
N PHE A 90 8.77 -8.36 4.46
CA PHE A 90 9.02 -7.77 3.14
C PHE A 90 10.40 -8.10 2.56
N ASN A 91 11.29 -8.71 3.35
CA ASN A 91 12.62 -9.16 2.92
C ASN A 91 12.81 -10.69 2.96
N CYS A 92 11.77 -11.47 3.25
CA CYS A 92 11.85 -12.92 3.28
C CYS A 92 11.28 -13.59 2.01
N GLY A 93 11.48 -14.90 1.83
CA GLY A 93 10.86 -15.68 0.75
C GLY A 93 11.54 -15.49 -0.61
N ASN A 94 10.78 -15.61 -1.71
CA ASN A 94 11.33 -15.50 -3.06
C ASN A 94 11.79 -14.07 -3.38
N LYS A 95 12.93 -13.91 -4.06
CA LYS A 95 13.47 -12.59 -4.45
C LYS A 95 12.55 -11.77 -5.36
N SER A 96 11.68 -12.43 -6.13
CA SER A 96 10.65 -11.78 -6.93
C SER A 96 9.59 -11.08 -6.08
N GLU A 97 9.32 -11.58 -4.87
CA GLU A 97 8.29 -11.12 -3.94
C GLU A 97 8.84 -10.17 -2.86
N GLN A 98 10.16 -10.16 -2.64
CA GLN A 98 10.80 -9.24 -1.71
C GLN A 98 10.73 -7.80 -2.23
N ALA A 99 10.61 -6.85 -1.31
CA ALA A 99 10.82 -5.44 -1.59
C ALA A 99 12.28 -5.21 -2.03
N ASP A 100 12.49 -4.30 -2.99
CA ASP A 100 13.83 -3.91 -3.44
C ASP A 100 14.46 -2.86 -2.50
N PHE A 101 13.64 -2.14 -1.73
CA PHE A 101 14.04 -1.22 -0.66
C PHE A 101 12.90 -1.09 0.36
N TYR A 102 13.21 -0.64 1.56
CA TYR A 102 12.27 -0.51 2.67
C TYR A 102 12.22 0.92 3.20
N GLY A 103 11.02 1.49 3.28
CA GLY A 103 10.76 2.81 3.85
C GLY A 103 10.22 2.68 5.27
N VAL A 104 10.69 3.54 6.17
CA VAL A 104 10.13 3.69 7.53
C VAL A 104 9.64 5.12 7.72
N ASN A 105 8.37 5.28 8.05
CA ASN A 105 7.79 6.53 8.51
C ASN A 105 8.12 6.70 9.99
N LEU A 106 9.20 7.43 10.29
CA LEU A 106 9.81 7.46 11.61
C LEU A 106 9.67 8.84 12.26
N TYR A 107 8.82 8.91 13.27
CA TYR A 107 8.48 10.15 13.98
C TYR A 107 8.92 10.15 15.45
N GLU A 108 9.78 9.22 15.88
CA GLU A 108 10.20 9.10 17.29
C GLU A 108 11.02 10.31 17.77
N TRP A 109 11.69 11.05 16.87
CA TRP A 109 12.46 12.25 17.22
C TRP A 109 11.58 13.50 17.21
N CYS A 110 11.27 14.04 18.39
CA CYS A 110 10.49 15.28 18.55
C CYS A 110 11.27 16.36 19.32
N GLY A 111 11.30 17.59 18.80
CA GLY A 111 11.96 18.71 19.46
C GLY A 111 13.48 18.57 19.53
N ASP A 112 14.06 18.93 20.68
CA ASP A 112 15.48 18.72 20.95
C ASP A 112 15.67 17.35 21.61
N SER A 113 16.26 16.40 20.87
CA SER A 113 16.48 15.02 21.30
C SER A 113 17.90 14.58 20.88
N THR A 114 18.29 13.35 21.23
CA THR A 114 19.56 12.74 20.81
C THR A 114 19.32 11.42 20.08
N PHE A 115 20.37 10.88 19.46
CA PHE A 115 20.32 9.57 18.81
C PHE A 115 19.81 8.46 19.73
N GLU A 116 20.20 8.49 21.00
CA GLU A 116 19.81 7.52 22.01
C GLU A 116 18.40 7.79 22.55
N THR A 117 18.09 9.03 22.95
CA THR A 117 16.80 9.33 23.59
C THR A 117 15.62 9.35 22.63
N SER A 118 15.86 9.56 21.34
CA SER A 118 14.82 9.49 20.31
C SER A 118 14.42 8.07 19.92
N GLY A 119 15.18 7.04 20.31
CA GLY A 119 14.97 5.67 19.80
C GLY A 119 15.66 5.39 18.46
N TYR A 120 16.27 6.39 17.80
CA TYR A 120 17.00 6.20 16.53
C TYR A 120 18.17 5.22 16.66
N ALA A 121 18.80 5.14 17.84
CA ALA A 121 19.81 4.14 18.15
C ALA A 121 19.27 2.71 18.03
N ASP A 122 18.10 2.46 18.61
CA ASP A 122 17.46 1.15 18.58
C ASP A 122 17.00 0.81 17.15
N ARG A 123 16.36 1.76 16.45
CA ARG A 123 15.95 1.58 15.05
C ARG A 123 17.16 1.30 14.16
N THR A 124 18.29 1.98 14.38
CA THR A 124 19.51 1.71 13.60
C THR A 124 20.09 0.34 13.89
N GLY A 125 20.11 -0.08 15.16
CA GLY A 125 20.53 -1.42 15.56
C GLY A 125 19.67 -2.53 14.96
N GLU A 126 18.37 -2.27 14.79
CA GLU A 126 17.43 -3.18 14.14
C GLU A 126 17.75 -3.42 12.64
N PHE A 127 18.35 -2.46 11.94
CA PHE A 127 18.61 -2.55 10.49
C PHE A 127 20.08 -2.84 10.11
N VAL A 128 21.00 -2.95 11.08
CA VAL A 128 22.45 -3.09 10.82
C VAL A 128 22.83 -4.25 9.88
N ASN A 129 22.06 -5.34 9.89
CA ASN A 129 22.28 -6.52 9.05
C ASN A 129 21.22 -6.67 7.94
N TYR A 130 20.41 -5.65 7.68
CA TYR A 130 19.37 -5.74 6.67
C TYR A 130 20.01 -5.66 5.26
N ASN A 131 19.61 -6.56 4.36
CA ASN A 131 20.31 -6.78 3.08
C ASN A 131 19.71 -6.00 1.88
N ILE A 132 18.74 -5.12 2.11
CA ILE A 132 18.19 -4.19 1.12
C ILE A 132 18.27 -2.76 1.66
N PRO A 133 18.35 -1.72 0.80
CA PRO A 133 18.40 -0.33 1.24
C PRO A 133 17.20 0.05 2.11
N VAL A 134 17.47 0.80 3.18
CA VAL A 134 16.44 1.35 4.07
C VAL A 134 16.48 2.87 4.02
N ILE A 135 15.32 3.49 3.85
CA ILE A 135 15.15 4.95 3.81
C ILE A 135 14.15 5.37 4.89
N LEU A 136 14.36 6.52 5.51
CA LEU A 136 13.28 7.18 6.26
C LEU A 136 12.31 7.78 5.24
N SER A 137 11.24 7.04 4.92
CA SER A 137 10.25 7.48 3.92
C SER A 137 9.51 8.73 4.37
N GLU A 138 9.37 8.91 5.68
CA GLU A 138 8.88 10.13 6.32
C GLU A 138 9.64 10.37 7.63
N TYR A 139 9.95 11.62 7.95
CA TYR A 139 10.39 12.06 9.27
C TYR A 139 9.99 13.52 9.54
N GLY A 140 10.10 13.95 10.80
CA GLY A 140 9.91 15.35 11.20
C GLY A 140 8.69 15.56 12.09
N CYS A 141 8.71 14.93 13.27
CA CYS A 141 7.68 15.05 14.31
C CYS A 141 7.30 16.51 14.59
N ASN A 142 5.99 16.80 14.61
CA ASN A 142 5.46 18.14 14.84
C ASN A 142 4.84 18.35 16.24
N ILE A 143 5.15 17.51 17.23
CA ILE A 143 4.71 17.71 18.63
C ILE A 143 5.29 19.02 19.21
N VAL A 144 6.53 19.37 18.83
CA VAL A 144 7.19 20.63 19.22
C VAL A 144 7.37 21.49 17.98
N ILE A 145 6.75 22.67 17.98
CA ILE A 145 6.79 23.64 16.87
C ILE A 145 7.37 25.00 17.30
N PRO A 146 8.06 25.74 16.41
CA PRO A 146 8.46 25.32 15.06
C PRO A 146 9.51 24.20 15.12
N ARG A 147 9.45 23.26 14.16
CA ARG A 147 10.33 22.09 14.11
C ARG A 147 11.77 22.54 13.89
N GLN A 148 12.68 22.09 14.76
CA GLN A 148 14.10 22.45 14.69
C GLN A 148 14.90 21.54 13.75
N PHE A 149 14.33 20.37 13.39
CA PHE A 149 14.93 19.36 12.52
C PHE A 149 16.33 18.90 12.98
N THR A 150 16.58 18.82 14.28
CA THR A 150 17.89 18.43 14.83
C THR A 150 18.27 16.99 14.45
N GLU A 151 17.27 16.14 14.18
CA GLU A 151 17.43 14.78 13.65
C GLU A 151 18.19 14.73 12.32
N VAL A 152 18.14 15.79 11.49
CA VAL A 152 18.81 15.84 10.18
C VAL A 152 20.31 15.63 10.33
N SER A 153 20.93 16.25 11.33
CA SER A 153 22.37 16.07 11.58
C SER A 153 22.74 14.63 11.92
N THR A 154 21.85 13.90 12.60
CA THR A 154 22.02 12.50 12.97
C THR A 154 21.79 11.57 11.78
N ILE A 155 20.70 11.80 11.01
CA ILE A 155 20.33 11.00 9.82
C ILE A 155 21.47 10.97 8.79
N TYR A 156 22.10 12.12 8.54
CA TYR A 156 23.22 12.23 7.62
C TYR A 156 24.59 12.18 8.31
N GLY A 157 24.62 11.80 9.59
CA GLY A 157 25.83 11.65 10.39
C GLY A 157 26.36 10.21 10.40
N SER A 158 27.56 10.04 10.98
CA SER A 158 28.25 8.75 11.03
C SER A 158 27.49 7.64 11.80
N GLN A 159 26.57 8.02 12.68
CA GLN A 159 25.75 7.08 13.45
C GLN A 159 24.73 6.34 12.58
N MET A 160 24.19 6.98 11.54
CA MET A 160 23.10 6.40 10.74
C MET A 160 23.50 6.07 9.30
N THR A 161 24.44 6.81 8.70
CA THR A 161 24.79 6.69 7.26
C THR A 161 25.40 5.34 6.85
N SER A 162 25.83 4.51 7.80
CA SER A 162 26.28 3.14 7.50
C SER A 162 25.12 2.14 7.32
N VAL A 163 23.89 2.53 7.70
CA VAL A 163 22.68 1.69 7.69
C VAL A 163 21.57 2.32 6.85
N TRP A 164 21.30 3.61 7.07
CA TRP A 164 20.22 4.35 6.44
C TRP A 164 20.67 5.08 5.18
N SER A 165 19.82 5.05 4.15
CA SER A 165 20.03 5.73 2.85
C SER A 165 19.48 7.16 2.84
N GLY A 166 19.47 7.83 4.00
CA GLY A 166 18.88 9.16 4.19
C GLY A 166 17.38 9.12 4.48
N GLY A 167 16.70 10.23 4.22
CA GLY A 167 15.27 10.36 4.49
C GLY A 167 14.57 11.48 3.73
N ILE A 168 13.24 11.49 3.82
CA ILE A 168 12.35 12.48 3.24
C ILE A 168 11.54 13.13 4.38
N VAL A 169 11.63 14.45 4.49
CA VAL A 169 10.84 15.20 5.48
C VAL A 169 9.37 15.25 5.08
N TYR A 170 8.47 15.08 6.05
CA TYR A 170 7.02 15.22 5.86
C TYR A 170 6.55 16.58 6.41
N GLU A 171 5.97 17.50 5.65
CA GLU A 171 5.76 17.49 4.19
C GLU A 171 5.90 18.90 3.59
N TRP A 172 5.80 19.02 2.26
CA TRP A 172 5.99 20.31 1.58
C TRP A 172 4.87 21.30 1.88
N SER A 173 3.62 20.95 1.55
CA SER A 173 2.45 21.81 1.67
C SER A 173 1.90 21.85 3.10
N GLN A 174 1.52 23.04 3.55
CA GLN A 174 0.82 23.23 4.80
C GLN A 174 -0.65 22.83 4.66
N GLU A 175 -1.02 21.75 5.34
CA GLU A 175 -2.38 21.23 5.38
C GLU A 175 -2.96 21.28 6.81
N SER A 176 -4.15 20.71 7.01
CA SER A 176 -4.83 20.67 8.31
C SER A 176 -4.02 19.95 9.40
N ASN A 177 -3.10 19.07 9.00
CA ASN A 177 -2.24 18.26 9.86
C ASN A 177 -1.04 19.01 10.45
N SER A 178 -0.79 20.28 10.09
CA SER A 178 0.31 21.08 10.64
C SER A 178 1.73 20.58 10.33
N TYR A 179 1.96 19.94 9.16
CA TYR A 179 3.29 19.42 8.76
C TYR A 179 4.02 20.20 7.65
N GLY A 180 3.41 21.25 7.10
CA GLY A 180 3.95 21.94 5.93
C GLY A 180 5.25 22.72 6.17
N LEU A 181 6.08 22.78 5.12
CA LEU A 181 7.20 23.71 5.03
C LEU A 181 6.80 25.03 4.36
N VAL A 182 5.79 25.00 3.49
CA VAL A 182 5.27 26.18 2.79
C VAL A 182 3.75 26.25 2.86
N GLU A 183 3.22 27.45 2.91
CA GLU A 183 1.81 27.72 2.70
C GLU A 183 1.58 28.07 1.22
N ILE A 184 0.69 27.35 0.54
CA ILE A 184 0.38 27.57 -0.88
C ILE A 184 -0.89 28.41 -0.97
N ASP A 185 -0.80 29.60 -1.57
CA ASP A 185 -1.96 30.46 -1.75
C ASP A 185 -2.88 29.98 -2.90
N LYS A 186 -4.05 30.63 -3.03
CA LYS A 186 -5.05 30.32 -4.06
C LYS A 186 -4.54 30.47 -5.51
N ASP A 187 -3.48 31.24 -5.72
CA ASP A 187 -2.88 31.51 -7.02
C ASP A 187 -1.70 30.54 -7.29
N GLY A 188 -1.40 29.64 -6.34
CA GLY A 188 -0.36 28.63 -6.42
C GLY A 188 1.02 29.11 -5.95
N ASN A 189 1.12 30.29 -5.33
CA ASN A 189 2.41 30.78 -4.82
C ASN A 189 2.73 30.15 -3.46
N ALA A 190 3.98 29.70 -3.31
CA ALA A 190 4.47 29.11 -2.08
C ALA A 190 5.14 30.15 -1.17
N LYS A 191 4.59 30.38 0.01
CA LYS A 191 5.18 31.19 1.09
C LYS A 191 5.89 30.29 2.10
N LYS A 192 7.20 30.50 2.24
CA LYS A 192 8.04 29.73 3.19
C LYS A 192 7.62 29.98 4.63
N LEU A 193 7.37 28.90 5.38
CA LEU A 193 7.12 28.92 6.82
C LEU A 193 8.43 28.88 7.62
N GLN A 194 8.33 28.96 8.94
CA GLN A 194 9.51 28.90 9.81
C GLN A 194 10.23 27.55 9.70
N ASP A 195 9.48 26.46 9.60
CA ASP A 195 10.01 25.11 9.45
C ASP A 195 10.89 24.96 8.19
N PHE A 196 10.51 25.59 7.07
CA PHE A 196 11.36 25.62 5.86
C PHE A 196 12.74 26.22 6.17
N LYS A 197 12.78 27.32 6.92
CA LYS A 197 14.04 28.01 7.25
C LYS A 197 14.89 27.15 8.19
N ASN A 198 14.26 26.52 9.18
CA ASN A 198 14.95 25.64 10.13
C ASN A 198 15.53 24.42 9.41
N LEU A 199 14.74 23.76 8.55
CA LEU A 199 15.19 22.63 7.76
C LEU A 199 16.33 23.02 6.80
N GLN A 200 16.20 24.15 6.10
CA GLN A 200 17.24 24.68 5.23
C GLN A 200 18.55 24.89 6.00
N GLN A 201 18.48 25.45 7.21
CA GLN A 201 19.64 25.63 8.07
C GLN A 201 20.28 24.30 8.46
N GLN A 202 19.50 23.27 8.80
CA GLN A 202 20.05 21.96 9.13
C GLN A 202 20.73 21.30 7.93
N PHE A 203 20.09 21.30 6.75
CA PHE A 203 20.71 20.79 5.54
C PHE A 203 21.99 21.53 5.16
N SER A 204 22.06 22.85 5.38
CA SER A 204 23.28 23.62 5.10
C SER A 204 24.49 23.23 5.96
N LYS A 205 24.26 22.57 7.10
CA LYS A 205 25.33 22.08 8.00
C LYS A 205 25.82 20.69 7.61
N ILE A 206 25.09 19.96 6.78
CA ILE A 206 25.46 18.60 6.39
C ILE A 206 26.72 18.66 5.52
N LYS A 207 27.77 18.00 6.01
CA LYS A 207 29.01 17.78 5.27
C LYS A 207 29.05 16.30 4.92
N ILE A 208 28.67 15.95 3.69
CA ILE A 208 28.85 14.58 3.20
C ILE A 208 30.36 14.40 2.98
N PRO A 209 31.05 13.53 3.75
CA PRO A 209 32.51 13.40 3.62
C PRO A 209 32.86 12.90 2.22
N SER A 210 33.87 13.50 1.58
CA SER A 210 34.36 13.06 0.26
C SER A 210 34.92 11.62 0.29
N SER A 211 35.34 11.15 1.47
CA SER A 211 35.76 9.78 1.77
C SER A 211 34.60 8.85 2.19
N GLY A 212 33.39 9.39 2.36
CA GLY A 212 32.18 8.69 2.79
C GLY A 212 31.18 8.45 1.66
N THR A 213 31.44 8.96 0.45
CA THR A 213 30.69 8.53 -0.74
C THR A 213 31.13 7.13 -1.09
N LEU A 214 30.32 6.15 -0.70
CA LEU A 214 30.46 4.78 -1.15
C LEU A 214 30.42 4.77 -2.68
N LEU A 215 31.57 4.53 -3.30
CA LEU A 215 31.63 4.36 -4.75
C LEU A 215 31.03 2.99 -5.07
N MET A 216 30.22 2.92 -6.11
CA MET A 216 29.57 1.67 -6.53
C MET A 216 30.59 0.52 -6.65
N ASP A 217 31.74 0.79 -7.28
CA ASP A 217 32.81 -0.18 -7.50
C ASP A 217 33.56 -0.59 -6.21
N SER A 218 33.43 0.21 -5.15
CA SER A 218 34.04 -0.07 -3.83
C SER A 218 33.08 -0.79 -2.88
N TYR A 219 31.78 -0.85 -3.21
CA TYR A 219 30.79 -1.49 -2.37
C TYR A 219 30.86 -3.00 -2.51
N THR A 220 31.10 -3.66 -1.39
CA THR A 220 30.92 -5.10 -1.27
C THR A 220 29.75 -5.35 -0.33
N GLN A 221 28.67 -5.94 -0.84
CA GLN A 221 27.53 -6.31 -0.02
C GLN A 221 27.97 -7.37 1.01
N LYS A 222 27.98 -6.98 2.29
CA LYS A 222 28.43 -7.85 3.38
C LYS A 222 27.42 -8.92 3.74
N ASN A 223 26.13 -8.60 3.67
CA ASN A 223 25.05 -9.55 3.91
C ASN A 223 24.19 -9.70 2.66
N ASN A 224 24.16 -10.91 2.10
CA ASN A 224 23.28 -11.27 0.99
C ASN A 224 22.06 -12.09 1.45
N GLU A 225 22.03 -12.51 2.71
CA GLU A 225 20.98 -13.35 3.24
C GLU A 225 19.71 -12.55 3.49
N SER A 226 18.62 -13.04 2.91
CA SER A 226 17.27 -12.54 3.17
C SER A 226 16.85 -12.84 4.60
N SER A 227 15.94 -12.02 5.11
CA SER A 227 15.33 -12.26 6.42
C SER A 227 14.58 -13.60 6.43
N LYS A 228 14.48 -14.24 7.59
CA LYS A 228 13.57 -15.36 7.78
C LYS A 228 12.14 -14.83 7.80
N CYS A 229 11.20 -15.57 7.21
CA CYS A 229 9.80 -15.15 7.28
C CYS A 229 9.29 -15.30 8.72
N PRO A 230 8.65 -14.26 9.28
CA PRO A 230 8.09 -14.34 10.63
C PRO A 230 7.02 -15.44 10.69
N PRO A 231 7.04 -16.29 11.72
CA PRO A 231 5.97 -17.27 11.94
C PRO A 231 4.67 -16.56 12.29
N GLN A 232 3.54 -17.19 11.99
CA GLN A 232 2.25 -16.69 12.45
C GLN A 232 2.17 -16.72 13.97
N SER A 233 1.60 -15.66 14.55
CA SER A 233 1.44 -15.47 15.98
C SER A 233 0.12 -14.77 16.28
N GLU A 234 -0.12 -14.36 17.53
CA GLU A 234 -1.27 -13.51 17.86
C GLU A 234 -1.21 -12.16 17.13
N ASN A 235 -0.02 -11.57 17.05
CA ASN A 235 0.20 -10.24 16.46
C ASN A 235 0.58 -10.28 14.99
N TRP A 236 0.77 -11.47 14.39
CA TRP A 236 1.20 -11.62 13.00
C TRP A 236 0.43 -12.72 12.29
N LYS A 237 -0.39 -12.34 11.31
CA LYS A 237 -1.30 -13.24 10.58
C LYS A 237 -1.01 -13.34 9.07
N ALA A 238 -0.02 -12.58 8.56
CA ALA A 238 0.36 -12.66 7.15
C ALA A 238 0.87 -14.07 6.78
N THR A 239 0.68 -14.45 5.52
CA THR A 239 1.04 -15.77 5.00
C THR A 239 1.93 -15.66 3.77
N MET A 240 2.84 -16.62 3.59
CA MET A 240 3.67 -16.71 2.38
C MET A 240 2.98 -17.38 1.20
N ASN A 241 1.80 -17.98 1.41
CA ASN A 241 0.92 -18.37 0.31
C ASN A 241 0.27 -17.09 -0.20
N LEU A 242 0.88 -16.43 -1.17
CA LEU A 242 0.40 -15.13 -1.66
C LEU A 242 -0.81 -15.31 -2.60
N PRO A 243 -1.70 -14.31 -2.70
CA PRO A 243 -2.75 -14.33 -3.72
C PRO A 243 -2.15 -14.43 -5.12
N PRO A 244 -2.84 -15.09 -6.07
CA PRO A 244 -2.34 -15.25 -7.42
C PRO A 244 -2.30 -13.90 -8.16
N THR A 245 -1.51 -13.83 -9.23
CA THR A 245 -1.45 -12.62 -10.07
C THR A 245 -2.81 -12.36 -10.71
N PRO A 246 -3.32 -11.12 -10.67
CA PRO A 246 -4.53 -10.74 -11.38
C PRO A 246 -4.56 -11.04 -12.88
N MET A 247 -5.57 -11.80 -13.31
CA MET A 247 -5.75 -12.19 -14.71
C MET A 247 -6.96 -11.51 -15.36
N LYS A 248 -6.69 -10.39 -16.04
CA LYS A 248 -7.72 -9.56 -16.69
C LYS A 248 -8.67 -10.35 -17.60
N ASN A 249 -8.12 -11.20 -18.47
CA ASN A 249 -8.90 -12.01 -19.42
C ASN A 249 -9.84 -13.01 -18.71
N VAL A 250 -9.42 -13.58 -17.59
CA VAL A 250 -10.26 -14.47 -16.77
C VAL A 250 -11.39 -13.67 -16.14
N CYS A 251 -11.08 -12.50 -15.56
CA CYS A 251 -12.10 -11.61 -14.99
C CYS A 251 -13.14 -11.17 -16.04
N GLU A 252 -12.69 -10.75 -17.23
CA GLU A 252 -13.57 -10.35 -18.34
C GLU A 252 -14.41 -11.52 -18.86
N CYS A 253 -13.82 -12.71 -18.98
CA CYS A 253 -14.55 -13.92 -19.39
C CYS A 253 -15.61 -14.29 -18.35
N MET A 254 -15.27 -14.21 -17.05
CA MET A 254 -16.20 -14.53 -15.98
C MET A 254 -17.37 -13.56 -16.00
N VAL A 255 -17.11 -12.24 -15.99
CA VAL A 255 -18.18 -11.21 -16.01
C VAL A 255 -19.06 -11.32 -17.26
N SER A 256 -18.47 -11.57 -18.43
CA SER A 256 -19.24 -11.68 -19.68
C SER A 256 -20.10 -12.95 -19.76
N SER A 257 -19.78 -13.99 -18.98
CA SER A 257 -20.59 -15.20 -18.87
C SER A 257 -21.80 -15.08 -17.93
N LEU A 258 -21.86 -14.03 -17.11
CA LEU A 258 -22.92 -13.87 -16.12
C LEU A 258 -24.24 -13.44 -16.76
N SER A 259 -25.33 -14.15 -16.43
CA SER A 259 -26.69 -13.76 -16.82
C SER A 259 -27.25 -12.59 -16.01
N CYS A 260 -26.65 -12.31 -14.85
CA CYS A 260 -27.05 -11.24 -13.94
C CYS A 260 -25.82 -10.51 -13.42
N VAL A 261 -25.85 -9.17 -13.47
CA VAL A 261 -24.77 -8.31 -13.00
C VAL A 261 -25.33 -7.22 -12.10
N ALA A 262 -24.56 -6.83 -11.08
CA ALA A 262 -24.93 -5.75 -10.19
C ALA A 262 -25.12 -4.44 -10.98
N SER A 263 -26.15 -3.68 -10.61
CA SER A 263 -26.40 -2.36 -11.20
C SER A 263 -25.31 -1.36 -10.79
N SER A 264 -25.12 -0.32 -11.60
CA SER A 264 -24.20 0.78 -11.25
C SER A 264 -24.54 1.45 -9.92
N LYS A 265 -25.82 1.45 -9.51
CA LYS A 265 -26.26 1.95 -8.21
C LYS A 265 -25.61 1.17 -7.06
N VAL A 266 -25.60 -0.15 -7.14
CA VAL A 266 -24.94 -1.01 -6.15
C VAL A 266 -23.44 -0.80 -6.23
N MET A 267 -22.84 -0.86 -7.42
CA MET A 267 -21.39 -0.77 -7.60
C MET A 267 -20.77 0.57 -7.17
N ASN A 268 -21.56 1.63 -7.06
CA ASN A 268 -21.09 2.95 -6.64
C ASN A 268 -21.36 3.25 -5.14
N ASP A 269 -21.93 2.31 -4.39
CA ASP A 269 -22.26 2.47 -2.98
C ASP A 269 -21.74 1.27 -2.19
N GLN A 270 -20.65 1.48 -1.43
CA GLN A 270 -20.00 0.42 -0.65
C GLN A 270 -20.96 -0.25 0.33
N ARG A 271 -21.89 0.50 0.92
CA ARG A 271 -22.89 -0.09 1.83
C ARG A 271 -23.80 -1.06 1.08
N LEU A 272 -24.26 -0.67 -0.11
CA LEU A 272 -25.07 -1.56 -0.94
C LEU A 272 -24.28 -2.78 -1.41
N ILE A 273 -22.99 -2.63 -1.71
CA ILE A 273 -22.10 -3.76 -2.03
C ILE A 273 -22.09 -4.74 -0.84
N ASP A 274 -21.82 -4.25 0.36
CA ASP A 274 -21.71 -5.08 1.57
C ASP A 274 -23.04 -5.78 1.90
N GLU A 275 -24.15 -5.06 1.82
CA GLU A 275 -25.51 -5.60 2.05
C GLU A 275 -25.87 -6.69 1.03
N ASN A 276 -25.61 -6.45 -0.25
CA ASN A 276 -25.90 -7.42 -1.31
C ASN A 276 -24.99 -8.65 -1.21
N PHE A 277 -23.70 -8.49 -0.91
CA PHE A 277 -22.80 -9.63 -0.67
C PHE A 277 -23.28 -10.50 0.49
N ARG A 278 -23.66 -9.88 1.61
CA ARG A 278 -24.15 -10.62 2.78
C ARG A 278 -25.43 -11.39 2.45
N LEU A 279 -26.35 -10.80 1.70
CA LEU A 279 -27.59 -11.47 1.29
C LEU A 279 -27.29 -12.66 0.37
N ILE A 280 -26.49 -12.43 -0.69
CA ILE A 280 -26.16 -13.45 -1.69
C ILE A 280 -25.39 -14.60 -1.04
N CYS A 281 -24.35 -14.33 -0.26
CA CYS A 281 -23.57 -15.36 0.41
C CYS A 281 -24.32 -16.07 1.56
N GLY A 282 -25.47 -15.53 1.99
CA GLY A 282 -26.42 -16.25 2.84
C GLY A 282 -27.28 -17.26 2.08
N MET A 283 -27.43 -17.07 0.76
CA MET A 283 -28.24 -17.93 -0.12
C MET A 283 -27.40 -18.95 -0.89
N VAL A 284 -26.16 -18.60 -1.24
CA VAL A 284 -25.25 -19.44 -2.01
C VAL A 284 -23.87 -19.53 -1.35
N LYS A 285 -23.12 -20.60 -1.65
CA LYS A 285 -21.73 -20.70 -1.22
C LYS A 285 -20.87 -19.68 -1.99
N CYS A 286 -20.09 -18.89 -1.26
CA CYS A 286 -19.22 -17.87 -1.82
C CYS A 286 -17.73 -18.27 -1.79
N ASP A 287 -17.42 -19.58 -1.73
CA ASP A 287 -16.04 -20.09 -1.60
C ASP A 287 -15.10 -19.57 -2.71
N ASP A 288 -15.63 -19.38 -3.92
CA ASP A 288 -14.86 -18.90 -5.08
C ASP A 288 -14.46 -17.41 -4.99
N ILE A 289 -15.10 -16.62 -4.13
CA ILE A 289 -14.75 -15.20 -3.91
C ILE A 289 -14.25 -14.95 -2.48
N ASN A 290 -14.37 -15.94 -1.61
CA ASN A 290 -13.95 -15.86 -0.23
C ASN A 290 -12.42 -15.84 -0.10
N VAL A 291 -11.97 -15.27 1.01
CA VAL A 291 -10.57 -15.09 1.33
C VAL A 291 -10.34 -15.50 2.77
N ASP A 292 -9.43 -16.44 2.97
CA ASP A 292 -8.84 -16.70 4.26
C ASP A 292 -7.33 -16.53 4.13
N VAL A 293 -6.89 -15.30 4.37
CA VAL A 293 -5.48 -14.93 4.28
C VAL A 293 -4.65 -15.70 5.31
N SER A 294 -5.18 -15.92 6.51
CA SER A 294 -4.43 -16.61 7.56
C SER A 294 -4.06 -18.04 7.15
N SER A 295 -4.94 -18.75 6.45
CA SER A 295 -4.62 -20.07 5.88
C SER A 295 -4.04 -20.02 4.46
N GLY A 296 -3.93 -18.83 3.85
CA GLY A 296 -3.46 -18.66 2.48
C GLY A 296 -4.39 -19.24 1.42
N LYS A 297 -5.69 -19.23 1.70
CA LYS A 297 -6.73 -19.69 0.79
C LYS A 297 -7.40 -18.50 0.12
N TYR A 298 -7.30 -18.47 -1.20
CA TYR A 298 -7.89 -17.44 -2.04
C TYR A 298 -8.85 -18.10 -3.02
N GLY A 299 -10.11 -17.68 -3.01
CA GLY A 299 -11.08 -18.14 -3.98
C GLY A 299 -10.65 -17.81 -5.42
N ALA A 300 -11.08 -18.65 -6.37
CA ALA A 300 -10.67 -18.55 -7.78
C ALA A 300 -11.03 -17.21 -8.45
N ALA A 301 -12.01 -16.47 -7.92
CA ALA A 301 -12.57 -15.22 -8.46
C ALA A 301 -12.33 -13.98 -7.57
N ILE A 302 -11.47 -14.06 -6.54
CA ILE A 302 -11.15 -12.95 -5.62
C ILE A 302 -10.62 -11.67 -6.33
N ILE A 303 -10.13 -11.79 -7.57
CA ILE A 303 -9.45 -10.71 -8.29
C ILE A 303 -10.40 -9.91 -9.22
N VAL A 304 -11.70 -10.19 -9.19
CA VAL A 304 -12.65 -9.55 -10.09
C VAL A 304 -13.17 -8.26 -9.47
N LYS A 305 -12.55 -7.12 -9.81
CA LYS A 305 -13.20 -5.81 -9.67
C LYS A 305 -13.92 -5.46 -10.97
N ASN A 306 -15.25 -5.40 -10.93
CA ASN A 306 -16.06 -5.04 -12.09
C ASN A 306 -16.27 -3.52 -12.16
N GLU A 307 -15.45 -2.81 -12.94
CA GLU A 307 -15.71 -1.40 -13.27
C GLU A 307 -15.70 -1.19 -14.79
N LYS A 308 -16.77 -1.62 -15.47
CA LYS A 308 -17.33 -0.98 -16.69
C LYS A 308 -18.59 -1.69 -17.18
N ASN A 309 -19.75 -1.13 -16.85
CA ASN A 309 -20.90 -1.17 -17.75
C ASN A 309 -21.14 0.25 -18.30
N LYS A 310 -20.37 0.59 -19.33
CA LYS A 310 -20.85 1.49 -20.39
C LYS A 310 -21.08 0.62 -21.63
N GLY A 311 -22.19 -0.09 -21.62
CA GLY A 311 -22.70 -0.83 -22.76
C GLY A 311 -24.21 -0.69 -22.75
N ASN A 312 -24.72 0.19 -23.61
CA ASN A 312 -26.13 0.16 -24.01
C ASN A 312 -26.45 -1.27 -24.46
N CYS A 313 -27.25 -2.00 -23.68
CA CYS A 313 -28.07 -3.04 -24.25
C CYS A 313 -29.34 -2.36 -24.75
N GLY A 314 -29.48 -2.37 -26.06
CA GLY A 314 -30.61 -1.80 -26.76
C GLY A 314 -31.93 -2.36 -26.24
N GLU A 315 -32.91 -1.47 -26.23
CA GLU A 315 -34.32 -1.81 -26.37
C GLU A 315 -34.47 -2.88 -27.46
N ASN A 316 -34.92 -4.07 -27.07
CA ASN A 316 -35.97 -4.83 -27.74
C ASN A 316 -36.04 -6.24 -27.16
N LYS A 317 -37.05 -6.45 -26.33
CA LYS A 317 -37.97 -7.59 -26.45
C LYS A 317 -39.25 -7.22 -25.73
N THR A 318 -40.12 -6.54 -26.47
CA THR A 318 -41.56 -6.66 -26.27
C THR A 318 -41.94 -8.11 -26.55
N SER A 319 -42.34 -8.82 -25.50
CA SER A 319 -43.33 -9.88 -25.64
C SER A 319 -44.35 -9.64 -24.55
N ASN A 320 -45.47 -9.08 -24.99
CA ASN A 320 -46.74 -9.11 -24.27
C ASN A 320 -46.95 -10.54 -23.77
N ASP A 321 -47.24 -10.68 -22.48
CA ASP A 321 -48.42 -11.39 -22.02
C ASP A 321 -48.68 -11.00 -20.57
N ASN A 322 -49.80 -10.32 -20.36
CA ASN A 322 -50.46 -10.15 -19.08
C ASN A 322 -51.72 -11.01 -19.17
N PRO A 323 -52.14 -11.73 -18.12
CA PRO A 323 -53.07 -11.04 -17.21
C PRO A 323 -53.00 -11.47 -15.72
N ASN A 324 -53.41 -10.53 -14.85
CA ASN A 324 -54.04 -10.69 -13.54
C ASN A 324 -53.15 -10.84 -12.27
N VAL A 325 -52.90 -9.70 -11.58
CA VAL A 325 -53.47 -9.25 -10.25
C VAL A 325 -53.52 -10.27 -9.08
N PRO A 326 -53.38 -9.89 -7.77
CA PRO A 326 -52.87 -8.68 -7.11
C PRO A 326 -51.78 -8.95 -6.03
N SER A 327 -51.22 -7.83 -5.56
CA SER A 327 -50.63 -7.60 -4.24
C SER A 327 -51.31 -8.34 -3.07
N ASP A 328 -50.51 -8.93 -2.17
CA ASP A 328 -50.75 -8.71 -0.75
C ASP A 328 -49.50 -8.84 0.12
N ASN A 329 -49.55 -8.06 1.19
CA ASN A 329 -48.57 -7.85 2.23
C ASN A 329 -48.28 -9.12 3.03
N THR A 330 -47.08 -9.24 3.59
CA THR A 330 -46.84 -9.07 5.03
C THR A 330 -45.47 -9.63 5.41
N VAL A 331 -44.73 -8.78 6.10
CA VAL A 331 -43.59 -9.11 6.93
C VAL A 331 -44.07 -10.03 8.05
N ASN A 332 -43.34 -11.12 8.32
CA ASN A 332 -43.31 -11.68 9.66
C ASN A 332 -41.89 -12.13 10.01
N SER A 333 -41.46 -11.54 11.13
CA SER A 333 -40.20 -11.72 11.84
C SER A 333 -40.00 -13.14 12.36
N GLY A 334 -38.76 -13.60 12.30
CA GLY A 334 -38.27 -14.73 13.08
C GLY A 334 -36.80 -14.51 13.40
N ASP A 335 -36.54 -13.97 14.58
CA ASP A 335 -35.21 -13.97 15.20
C ASP A 335 -34.75 -15.42 15.38
N ASP A 336 -33.57 -15.75 14.84
CA ASP A 336 -32.79 -16.83 15.42
C ASP A 336 -31.29 -16.60 15.32
N LYS A 337 -30.66 -16.78 16.48
CA LYS A 337 -29.25 -16.55 16.79
C LYS A 337 -28.31 -17.34 15.87
N LYS A 338 -27.42 -16.65 15.15
CA LYS A 338 -26.07 -17.17 14.85
C LYS A 338 -25.02 -16.06 14.97
N LYS A 339 -24.47 -15.95 16.18
CA LYS A 339 -23.16 -15.36 16.44
C LYS A 339 -22.10 -16.34 15.90
N SER A 340 -21.53 -16.09 14.73
CA SER A 340 -20.19 -16.62 14.40
C SER A 340 -19.44 -15.92 13.25
N ASP A 341 -20.10 -15.22 12.31
CA ASP A 341 -19.42 -14.89 11.04
C ASP A 341 -19.18 -13.39 10.81
N ALA A 342 -19.22 -12.56 11.85
CA ALA A 342 -19.05 -11.10 11.73
C ALA A 342 -17.57 -10.64 11.59
N THR A 343 -16.60 -11.51 11.89
CA THR A 343 -15.18 -11.12 11.94
C THR A 343 -14.48 -11.25 10.58
N ALA A 344 -14.90 -12.19 9.73
CA ALA A 344 -14.29 -12.39 8.40
C ALA A 344 -14.63 -11.28 7.38
N LEU A 345 -15.84 -10.71 7.48
CA LEU A 345 -16.34 -9.69 6.53
C LEU A 345 -15.84 -8.27 6.84
N LYS A 346 -15.40 -8.01 8.08
CA LYS A 346 -14.82 -6.71 8.47
C LYS A 346 -13.47 -6.44 7.81
N ASN A 347 -12.77 -7.49 7.37
CA ASN A 347 -11.43 -7.39 6.78
C ASN A 347 -11.45 -7.08 5.28
N PHE A 348 -12.56 -7.32 4.57
CA PHE A 348 -12.64 -7.08 3.12
C PHE A 348 -13.02 -5.63 2.78
N GLY A 349 -13.92 -5.01 3.56
CA GLY A 349 -14.29 -3.59 3.41
C GLY A 349 -13.15 -2.61 3.71
N ASN A 350 -12.12 -3.04 4.45
CA ASN A 350 -10.92 -2.25 4.70
C ASN A 350 -9.83 -2.44 3.63
N PHE A 351 -9.95 -3.46 2.77
CA PHE A 351 -8.97 -3.76 1.72
C PHE A 351 -9.14 -2.85 0.49
N MET A 352 -10.37 -2.40 0.23
CA MET A 352 -10.67 -1.39 -0.79
C MET A 352 -10.47 -0.02 -0.17
N GLY A 353 -9.20 0.40 -0.13
CA GLY A 353 -8.76 1.66 0.47
C GLY A 353 -9.75 2.79 0.22
N LYS A 354 -10.12 3.47 1.31
CA LYS A 354 -10.82 4.75 1.22
C LYS A 354 -10.05 5.62 0.23
N PRO A 355 -10.71 6.29 -0.73
CA PRO A 355 -10.07 7.38 -1.42
C PRO A 355 -9.68 8.41 -0.35
N PHE A 356 -8.38 8.65 -0.20
CA PHE A 356 -7.90 9.90 0.36
C PHE A 356 -8.46 11.01 -0.54
N THR A 357 -9.45 11.71 -0.02
CA THR A 357 -9.73 13.10 -0.40
C THR A 357 -9.16 13.98 0.72
N PRO A 358 -8.54 15.13 0.36
CA PRO A 358 -7.70 15.93 1.25
C PRO A 358 -8.36 16.34 2.57
#